data_AF-G2GBA0-F1
#
_entry.id   AF-G2GBA0-F1
#
_cell.length_a   1.000
_cell.length_b   1.000
_cell.length_c   1.000
_cell.angle_alpha   90.00
_cell.angle_beta   90.00
_cell.angle_gamma   90.00
#
_symmetry.space_group_name_H-M   'P 1'
#
loop_
_entity.id
_entity.type
_entity.pdbx_description
1 polymer ?
#
loop_
_entity_poly.entity_id
_entity_poly.type
_entity_poly.pdbx_seq_one_letter_code
_entity_poly.pdbx_strand_id
1 'polypeptide(L)'
;MPVAAFRWARHAGVIPAPDASSSHWSRPAVEAMAPEAIRTSLPREPIGAAVAADLIAQALGTPNLPDDPPAVSAFAVRRLIHLGLLANLSADPDAVLVNPDQVAAVCAIPDLASRLAAEAPLGPDQSAARLGVRRVDFDYMLTLKWVEPVERRKVSFGTSKAGAVTVPIFRTADIDALPGAHPEIDWQQLVAVRKGQRSPLAALAREAAEAA
;
A
#
# COMPACT_ATOMS: atom_id res chain seq x y z
N MET A 1 -29.87 -1.40 -5.67
CA MET A 1 -28.87 -0.32 -5.85
C MET A 1 -27.50 -0.97 -5.90
N PRO A 2 -26.66 -0.70 -6.91
CA PRO A 2 -25.31 -1.25 -6.98
C PRO A 2 -24.47 -0.80 -5.78
N VAL A 3 -23.69 -1.72 -5.18
CA VAL A 3 -22.82 -1.40 -4.03
C VAL A 3 -21.81 -0.31 -4.38
N ALA A 4 -21.27 -0.34 -5.61
CA ALA A 4 -20.34 0.67 -6.08
C ALA A 4 -20.94 2.09 -6.09
N ALA A 5 -22.17 2.24 -6.58
CA ALA A 5 -22.87 3.53 -6.59
C ALA A 5 -23.12 4.04 -5.17
N PHE A 6 -23.53 3.17 -4.25
CA PHE A 6 -23.71 3.54 -2.84
C PHE A 6 -22.41 3.98 -2.17
N ARG A 7 -21.33 3.20 -2.36
CA ARG A 7 -20.01 3.52 -1.79
C ARG A 7 -19.44 4.81 -2.37
N TRP A 8 -19.60 5.04 -3.67
CA TRP A 8 -19.21 6.30 -4.30
C TRP A 8 -20.03 7.46 -3.77
N ALA A 9 -21.36 7.33 -3.69
CA ALA A 9 -22.22 8.38 -3.16
C ALA A 9 -21.89 8.73 -1.70
N ARG A 10 -21.49 7.76 -0.87
CA ARG A 10 -20.93 8.02 0.46
C ARG A 10 -19.62 8.79 0.39
N HIS A 11 -18.69 8.36 -0.45
CA HIS A 11 -17.39 9.01 -0.60
C HIS A 11 -17.52 10.45 -1.12
N ALA A 12 -18.42 10.69 -2.07
CA ALA A 12 -18.69 11.99 -2.67
C ALA A 12 -19.60 12.89 -1.81
N GLY A 13 -20.04 12.43 -0.63
CA GLY A 13 -20.88 13.21 0.29
C GLY A 13 -22.35 13.34 -0.12
N VAL A 14 -22.81 12.61 -1.14
CA VAL A 14 -24.23 12.51 -1.52
C VAL A 14 -25.02 11.77 -0.44
N ILE A 15 -24.41 10.74 0.16
CA ILE A 15 -24.95 10.03 1.31
C ILE A 15 -24.26 10.59 2.57
N PRO A 16 -25.02 11.10 3.56
CA PRO A 16 -24.44 11.61 4.79
C PRO A 16 -23.75 10.50 5.59
N ALA A 17 -22.90 10.90 6.53
CA ALA A 17 -22.36 9.95 7.51
C ALA A 17 -23.50 9.31 8.35
N PRO A 18 -23.31 8.07 8.83
CA PRO A 18 -24.22 7.45 9.79
C PRO A 18 -24.49 8.34 11.01
N ASP A 19 -25.76 8.54 11.36
CA ASP A 19 -26.22 9.40 12.46
C ASP A 19 -26.83 8.64 13.65
N ALA A 20 -27.16 7.35 13.48
CA ALA A 20 -27.71 6.52 14.56
C ALA A 20 -26.65 5.65 15.27
N SER A 21 -25.62 5.21 14.53
CA SER A 21 -24.44 4.53 15.09
C SER A 21 -23.29 4.61 14.08
N SER A 22 -22.13 4.03 14.40
CA SER A 22 -20.97 3.99 13.49
C SER A 22 -21.24 3.33 12.12
N SER A 23 -22.30 2.54 12.00
CA SER A 23 -22.66 1.81 10.77
C SER A 23 -24.12 1.90 10.38
N HIS A 24 -24.96 2.63 11.12
CA HIS A 24 -26.40 2.72 10.86
C HIS A 24 -26.87 4.17 10.75
N TRP A 25 -27.78 4.38 9.80
CA TRP A 25 -28.52 5.63 9.66
C TRP A 25 -29.85 5.52 10.38
N SER A 26 -30.30 6.64 10.92
CA SER A 26 -31.65 6.79 11.41
C SER A 26 -32.64 6.63 10.26
N ARG A 27 -33.87 6.22 10.58
CA ARG A 27 -34.93 6.11 9.59
C ARG A 27 -35.16 7.43 8.81
N PRO A 28 -35.23 8.61 9.47
CA PRO A 28 -35.34 9.88 8.75
C PRO A 28 -34.20 10.13 7.77
N ALA A 29 -32.95 9.79 8.15
CA ALA A 29 -31.81 9.95 7.27
C ALA A 29 -31.91 9.06 6.03
N VAL A 30 -32.36 7.80 6.17
CA VAL A 30 -32.59 6.90 5.03
C VAL A 30 -33.73 7.37 4.14
N GLU A 31 -34.84 7.84 4.72
CA GLU A 31 -35.99 8.37 3.97
C GLU A 31 -35.63 9.65 3.17
N ALA A 32 -34.66 10.44 3.66
CA ALA A 32 -34.13 11.61 2.97
C ALA A 32 -33.13 11.26 1.84
N MET A 33 -32.58 10.04 1.80
CA MET A 33 -31.66 9.63 0.74
C MET A 33 -32.40 9.45 -0.58
N ALA A 34 -32.10 10.29 -1.57
CA ALA A 34 -32.67 10.19 -2.91
C ALA A 34 -32.01 9.04 -3.70
N PRO A 35 -32.70 7.91 -3.96
CA PRO A 35 -32.07 6.75 -4.60
C PRO A 35 -31.60 7.05 -6.03
N GLU A 36 -32.22 8.01 -6.70
CA GLU A 36 -31.83 8.43 -8.05
C GLU A 36 -30.58 9.30 -8.05
N ALA A 37 -30.42 10.18 -7.05
CA ALA A 37 -29.18 10.93 -6.87
C ALA A 37 -28.00 9.98 -6.59
N ILE A 38 -28.22 8.91 -5.81
CA ILE A 38 -27.19 7.90 -5.55
C ILE A 38 -26.80 7.17 -6.84
N ARG A 39 -27.77 6.72 -7.64
CA ARG A 39 -27.49 6.01 -8.90
C ARG A 39 -26.74 6.89 -9.90
N THR A 40 -27.15 8.14 -10.04
CA THR A 40 -26.59 9.09 -11.01
C THR A 40 -25.26 9.71 -10.57
N SER A 41 -24.90 9.60 -9.27
CA SER A 41 -23.62 10.10 -8.75
C SER A 41 -22.39 9.40 -9.33
N LEU A 42 -22.53 8.17 -9.82
CA LEU A 42 -21.48 7.37 -10.44
C LEU A 42 -21.81 7.17 -11.93
N PRO A 43 -21.56 8.17 -12.79
CA PRO A 43 -22.02 8.17 -14.18
C PRO A 43 -21.26 7.17 -15.07
N ARG A 44 -20.06 6.77 -14.66
CA ARG A 44 -19.19 5.84 -15.39
C ARG A 44 -19.06 4.53 -14.63
N GLU A 45 -18.97 3.44 -15.38
CA GLU A 45 -18.72 2.12 -14.81
C GLU A 45 -17.37 2.10 -14.07
N PRO A 46 -17.33 1.57 -12.82
CA PRO A 46 -16.08 1.38 -12.10
C PRO A 46 -15.11 0.50 -12.86
N ILE A 47 -13.82 0.81 -12.74
CA ILE A 47 -12.75 0.05 -13.37
C ILE A 47 -11.98 -0.75 -12.31
N GLY A 48 -11.44 -1.89 -12.72
CA GLY A 48 -10.58 -2.72 -11.87
C GLY A 48 -9.22 -2.08 -11.61
N ALA A 49 -8.55 -2.52 -10.54
CA ALA A 49 -7.24 -1.99 -10.16
C ALA A 49 -6.15 -2.14 -11.24
N ALA A 50 -6.18 -3.18 -12.07
CA ALA A 50 -5.22 -3.33 -13.18
C ALA A 50 -5.39 -2.22 -14.22
N VAL A 51 -6.63 -2.00 -14.68
CA VAL A 51 -6.97 -0.92 -15.63
C VAL A 51 -6.64 0.45 -15.06
N ALA A 52 -6.96 0.69 -13.77
CA ALA A 52 -6.59 1.93 -13.11
C ALA A 52 -5.07 2.13 -13.06
N ALA A 53 -4.30 1.07 -12.80
CA ALA A 53 -2.85 1.13 -12.79
C ALA A 53 -2.29 1.47 -14.17
N ASP A 54 -2.84 0.91 -15.25
CA ASP A 54 -2.44 1.22 -16.62
C ASP A 54 -2.73 2.69 -16.98
N LEU A 55 -3.88 3.24 -16.58
CA LEU A 55 -4.21 4.64 -16.78
C LEU A 55 -3.25 5.58 -16.03
N ILE A 56 -2.87 5.23 -14.80
CA ILE A 56 -1.90 6.01 -14.01
C ILE A 56 -0.52 5.91 -14.65
N ALA A 57 -0.07 4.71 -15.01
CA ALA A 57 1.19 4.47 -15.71
C ALA A 57 1.29 5.30 -17.01
N GLN A 58 0.21 5.32 -17.79
CA GLN A 58 0.09 6.12 -19.01
C GLN A 58 0.19 7.63 -18.72
N ALA A 59 -0.49 8.11 -17.68
CA ALA A 59 -0.46 9.53 -17.29
C ALA A 59 0.92 9.98 -16.79
N LEU A 60 1.68 9.07 -16.19
CA LEU A 60 3.06 9.32 -15.73
C LEU A 60 4.11 9.21 -16.85
N GLY A 61 3.70 8.87 -18.08
CA GLY A 61 4.61 8.68 -19.21
C GLY A 61 5.41 7.37 -19.18
N THR A 62 5.00 6.41 -18.34
CA THR A 62 5.64 5.09 -18.19
C THR A 62 4.60 3.98 -18.34
N PRO A 63 3.98 3.80 -19.53
CA PRO A 63 2.89 2.85 -19.71
C PRO A 63 3.33 1.42 -19.36
N ASN A 64 2.45 0.67 -18.71
CA ASN A 64 2.69 -0.74 -18.41
C ASN A 64 2.69 -1.55 -19.72
N LEU A 65 3.72 -2.35 -19.94
CA LEU A 65 3.82 -3.25 -21.09
C LEU A 65 3.52 -4.69 -20.66
N PRO A 66 2.89 -5.52 -21.52
CA PRO A 66 2.44 -6.87 -21.14
C PRO A 66 3.53 -7.81 -20.63
N ASP A 67 4.77 -7.66 -21.12
CA ASP A 67 5.89 -8.56 -20.81
C ASP A 67 6.87 -7.98 -19.78
N ASP A 68 6.69 -6.72 -19.39
CA ASP A 68 7.55 -6.04 -18.44
C ASP A 68 6.95 -6.00 -17.03
N PRO A 69 7.78 -5.92 -15.98
CA PRO A 69 7.29 -5.55 -14.67
C PRO A 69 6.53 -4.21 -14.75
N PRO A 70 5.30 -4.13 -14.20
CA PRO A 70 4.49 -2.92 -14.34
C PRO A 70 5.15 -1.75 -13.60
N ALA A 71 5.25 -0.60 -14.26
CA ALA A 71 5.69 0.65 -13.66
C ALA A 71 4.72 1.11 -12.55
N VAL A 72 3.42 0.91 -12.77
CA VAL A 72 2.37 1.09 -11.74
C VAL A 72 1.58 -0.21 -11.66
N SER A 73 1.53 -0.81 -10.46
CA SER A 73 0.84 -2.09 -10.26
C SER A 73 -0.51 -1.92 -9.56
N ALA A 74 -1.33 -2.98 -9.56
CA ALA A 74 -2.54 -3.01 -8.73
C ALA A 74 -2.26 -2.82 -7.22
N PHE A 75 -1.04 -3.13 -6.76
CA PHE A 75 -0.60 -2.80 -5.39
C PHE A 75 -0.52 -1.29 -5.19
N ALA A 76 0.05 -0.54 -6.15
CA ALA A 76 0.09 0.92 -6.09
C ALA A 76 -1.31 1.52 -5.99
N VAL A 77 -2.30 0.98 -6.72
CA VAL A 77 -3.70 1.39 -6.61
C VAL A 77 -4.26 1.12 -5.21
N ARG A 78 -3.97 -0.03 -4.60
CA ARG A 78 -4.36 -0.29 -3.19
C ARG A 78 -3.70 0.67 -2.21
N ARG A 79 -2.46 1.08 -2.45
CA ARG A 79 -1.80 2.11 -1.64
C ARG A 79 -2.47 3.48 -1.78
N LEU A 80 -2.84 3.88 -3.00
CA LEU A 80 -3.63 5.10 -3.21
C LEU A 80 -4.98 5.07 -2.48
N ILE A 81 -5.62 3.90 -2.40
CA ILE A 81 -6.83 3.71 -1.57
C ILE A 81 -6.51 3.88 -0.09
N HIS A 82 -5.44 3.25 0.40
CA HIS A 82 -5.02 3.37 1.79
C HIS A 82 -4.66 4.81 2.19
N LEU A 83 -4.09 5.59 1.26
CA LEU A 83 -3.82 7.01 1.43
C LEU A 83 -5.07 7.90 1.33
N GLY A 84 -6.24 7.32 1.06
CA GLY A 84 -7.50 8.07 0.90
C GLY A 84 -7.63 8.84 -0.42
N LEU A 85 -6.72 8.62 -1.37
CA LEU A 85 -6.75 9.27 -2.69
C LEU A 85 -7.74 8.61 -3.65
N LEU A 86 -7.98 7.30 -3.48
CA LEU A 86 -8.97 6.52 -4.21
C LEU A 86 -9.98 5.86 -3.25
N ALA A 87 -11.23 5.71 -3.68
CA ALA A 87 -12.25 4.97 -2.94
C ALA A 87 -12.41 3.55 -3.49
N ASN A 88 -12.38 2.53 -2.62
CA ASN A 88 -12.72 1.16 -3.02
C ASN A 88 -14.25 0.98 -3.10
N LEU A 89 -14.75 0.85 -4.32
CA LEU A 89 -16.16 0.70 -4.66
C LEU A 89 -16.64 -0.76 -4.63
N SER A 90 -15.74 -1.73 -4.48
CA SER A 90 -16.07 -3.15 -4.50
C SER A 90 -16.56 -3.66 -3.15
N ALA A 91 -17.57 -4.53 -3.15
CA ALA A 91 -17.97 -5.27 -1.95
C ALA A 91 -16.88 -6.24 -1.48
N ASP A 92 -16.07 -6.74 -2.41
CA ASP A 92 -14.98 -7.67 -2.19
C ASP A 92 -13.65 -6.89 -2.09
N PRO A 93 -12.92 -6.98 -0.97
CA PRO A 93 -11.63 -6.30 -0.81
C PRO A 93 -10.56 -6.76 -1.80
N ASP A 94 -10.65 -8.00 -2.32
CA ASP A 94 -9.68 -8.56 -3.27
C ASP A 94 -9.98 -8.14 -4.72
N ALA A 95 -11.25 -7.84 -5.02
CA ALA A 95 -11.69 -7.38 -6.33
C ALA A 95 -11.87 -5.85 -6.38
N VAL A 96 -10.78 -5.09 -6.15
CA VAL A 96 -10.80 -3.63 -6.09
C VAL A 96 -11.44 -2.99 -7.34
N LEU A 97 -12.41 -2.11 -7.10
CA LEU A 97 -13.06 -1.27 -8.10
C LEU A 97 -12.91 0.19 -7.71
N VAL A 98 -12.58 1.06 -8.67
CA VAL A 98 -12.40 2.51 -8.46
C VAL A 98 -13.16 3.32 -9.51
N ASN A 99 -13.48 4.58 -9.18
CA ASN A 99 -14.09 5.49 -10.14
C ASN A 99 -13.02 6.00 -11.14
N PRO A 100 -13.20 5.83 -12.47
CA PRO A 100 -12.25 6.35 -13.46
C PRO A 100 -12.03 7.88 -13.38
N ASP A 101 -13.04 8.66 -12.99
CA ASP A 101 -12.90 10.11 -12.87
C ASP A 101 -12.05 10.49 -11.63
N GLN A 102 -12.11 9.68 -10.56
CA GLN A 102 -11.22 9.84 -9.42
C GLN A 102 -9.78 9.46 -9.77
N VAL A 103 -9.58 8.43 -10.62
CA VAL A 103 -8.25 8.09 -11.16
C VAL A 103 -7.68 9.26 -11.95
N ALA A 104 -8.47 9.88 -12.82
CA ALA A 104 -8.03 11.07 -13.57
C ALA A 104 -7.64 12.24 -12.63
N ALA A 105 -8.42 12.47 -11.57
CA ALA A 105 -8.09 13.47 -10.56
C ALA A 105 -6.78 13.14 -9.83
N VAL A 106 -6.54 11.86 -9.49
CA VAL A 106 -5.27 11.42 -8.89
C VAL A 106 -4.09 11.65 -9.82
N CYS A 107 -4.24 11.36 -11.12
CA CYS A 107 -3.19 11.60 -12.12
C CYS A 107 -2.80 13.09 -12.24
N ALA A 108 -3.68 14.02 -11.85
CA ALA A 108 -3.42 15.45 -11.84
C ALA A 108 -2.71 15.94 -10.56
N ILE A 109 -2.53 15.08 -9.54
CA ILE A 109 -1.86 15.45 -8.29
C ILE A 109 -0.37 15.71 -8.57
N PRO A 110 0.18 16.88 -8.15
CA PRO A 110 1.61 17.14 -8.23
C PRO A 110 2.44 16.07 -7.50
N ASP A 111 3.58 15.73 -8.08
CA ASP A 111 4.53 14.76 -7.52
C ASP A 111 3.95 13.35 -7.29
N LEU A 112 2.90 12.96 -8.03
CA LEU A 112 2.31 11.62 -7.92
C LEU A 112 3.36 10.52 -8.09
N ALA A 113 4.28 10.67 -9.05
CA ALA A 113 5.36 9.71 -9.28
C ALA A 113 6.22 9.52 -8.00
N SER A 114 6.62 10.61 -7.35
CA SER A 114 7.41 10.56 -6.12
C SER A 114 6.61 9.97 -4.96
N ARG A 115 5.31 10.27 -4.85
CA ARG A 115 4.42 9.64 -3.85
C ARG A 115 4.31 8.14 -4.06
N LEU A 116 4.16 7.69 -5.31
CA LEU A 116 4.10 6.26 -5.64
C LEU A 116 5.44 5.57 -5.39
N ALA A 117 6.56 6.22 -5.69
CA ALA A 117 7.89 5.70 -5.38
C ALA A 117 8.10 5.52 -3.87
N ALA A 118 7.64 6.47 -3.05
CA ALA A 118 7.67 6.37 -1.60
C ALA A 118 6.83 5.19 -1.06
N GLU A 119 5.73 4.87 -1.73
CA GLU A 119 4.83 3.76 -1.38
C GLU A 119 5.20 2.42 -2.04
N ALA A 120 6.26 2.39 -2.86
CA ALA A 120 6.63 1.20 -3.62
C ALA A 120 6.94 0.03 -2.68
N PRO A 121 6.41 -1.18 -2.97
CA PRO A 121 6.55 -2.34 -2.10
C PRO A 121 7.97 -2.89 -2.17
N LEU A 122 8.56 -3.16 -1.00
CA LEU A 122 9.82 -3.87 -0.88
C LEU A 122 9.63 -5.14 -0.07
N GLY A 123 10.11 -6.26 -0.60
CA GLY A 123 10.34 -7.47 0.21
C GLY A 123 11.57 -7.31 1.11
N PRO A 124 11.83 -8.26 2.02
CA PRO A 124 12.97 -8.17 2.95
C PRO A 124 14.33 -8.05 2.26
N ASP A 125 14.57 -8.83 1.20
CA ASP A 125 15.84 -8.78 0.46
C ASP A 125 16.02 -7.44 -0.26
N GLN A 126 14.94 -6.91 -0.86
CA GLN A 126 14.94 -5.59 -1.50
C GLN A 126 15.15 -4.47 -0.48
N SER A 127 14.57 -4.59 0.71
CA SER A 127 14.72 -3.61 1.80
C SER A 127 16.16 -3.58 2.32
N ALA A 128 16.76 -4.75 2.56
CA ALA A 128 18.16 -4.86 2.95
C ALA A 128 19.11 -4.29 1.87
N ALA A 129 18.87 -4.64 0.61
CA ALA A 129 19.65 -4.12 -0.52
C ALA A 129 19.54 -2.59 -0.64
N ARG A 130 18.35 -2.03 -0.43
CA ARG A 130 18.12 -0.58 -0.46
C ARG A 130 18.90 0.17 0.61
N LEU A 131 19.00 -0.40 1.82
CA LEU A 131 19.82 0.14 2.91
C LEU A 131 21.33 -0.11 2.72
N GLY A 132 21.72 -0.96 1.75
CA GLY A 132 23.10 -1.39 1.59
C GLY A 132 23.60 -2.31 2.71
N VAL A 133 22.70 -2.92 3.50
CA VAL A 133 23.04 -3.80 4.63
C VAL A 133 22.82 -5.27 4.26
N ARG A 134 23.37 -6.19 5.05
CA ARG A 134 23.13 -7.61 4.83
C ARG A 134 21.72 -7.98 5.27
N ARG A 135 21.18 -9.05 4.66
CA ARG A 135 19.84 -9.56 5.00
C ARG A 135 19.64 -9.85 6.49
N VAL A 136 20.67 -10.39 7.15
CA VAL A 136 20.66 -10.67 8.60
C VAL A 136 20.60 -9.41 9.45
N ASP A 137 21.20 -8.31 9.00
CA ASP A 137 21.15 -7.03 9.72
C ASP A 137 19.72 -6.47 9.65
N PHE A 138 19.05 -6.59 8.50
CA PHE A 138 17.64 -6.25 8.36
C PHE A 138 16.72 -7.13 9.23
N ASP A 139 17.01 -8.43 9.40
CA ASP A 139 16.26 -9.29 10.32
C ASP A 139 16.36 -8.83 11.78
N TYR A 140 17.51 -8.31 12.20
CA TYR A 140 17.63 -7.70 13.51
C TYR A 140 16.77 -6.45 13.66
N MET A 141 16.66 -5.61 12.62
CA MET A 141 15.77 -4.44 12.64
C MET A 141 14.29 -4.85 12.83
N LEU A 142 13.87 -5.96 12.23
CA LEU A 142 12.53 -6.53 12.45
C LEU A 142 12.36 -7.04 13.89
N THR A 143 13.38 -7.71 14.42
CA THR A 143 13.40 -8.22 15.80
C THR A 143 13.30 -7.08 16.81
N LEU A 144 14.00 -5.98 16.53
CA LEU A 144 14.00 -4.74 17.30
C LEU A 144 12.74 -3.87 17.08
N LYS A 145 11.85 -4.29 16.17
CA LYS A 145 10.61 -3.57 15.79
C LYS A 145 10.85 -2.15 15.27
N TRP A 146 12.00 -1.91 14.63
CA TRP A 146 12.30 -0.62 13.99
C TRP A 146 11.46 -0.37 12.75
N VAL A 147 11.00 -1.45 12.10
CA VAL A 147 10.10 -1.39 10.96
C VAL A 147 9.10 -2.54 11.03
N GLU A 148 7.84 -2.24 10.70
CA GLU A 148 6.77 -3.23 10.61
C GLU A 148 6.28 -3.37 9.17
N PRO A 149 5.91 -4.58 8.72
CA PRO A 149 5.36 -4.77 7.40
C PRO A 149 3.96 -4.17 7.30
N VAL A 150 3.71 -3.44 6.21
CA VAL A 150 2.40 -2.85 5.91
C VAL A 150 1.43 -3.87 5.31
N GLU A 151 1.94 -4.95 4.73
CA GLU A 151 1.15 -6.04 4.17
C GLU A 151 1.92 -7.36 4.28
N ARG A 152 1.20 -8.48 4.39
CA ARG A 152 1.76 -9.81 4.22
C ARG A 152 1.17 -10.42 2.96
N ARG A 153 2.02 -10.65 1.95
CA ARG A 153 1.59 -11.10 0.63
C ARG A 153 1.99 -12.55 0.39
N LYS A 154 1.04 -13.37 -0.04
CA LYS A 154 1.34 -14.71 -0.58
C LYS A 154 1.96 -14.55 -1.96
N VAL A 155 3.19 -15.03 -2.10
CA VAL A 155 3.92 -15.11 -3.37
C VAL A 155 4.21 -16.57 -3.69
N SER A 156 3.87 -16.98 -4.91
CA SER A 156 4.22 -18.30 -5.44
C SER A 156 5.45 -18.17 -6.32
N PHE A 157 6.53 -18.88 -5.96
CA PHE A 157 7.74 -18.90 -6.76
C PHE A 157 7.63 -19.99 -7.85
N GLY A 158 7.31 -19.56 -9.07
CA GLY A 158 7.24 -20.40 -10.27
C GLY A 158 6.18 -21.52 -10.21
N THR A 159 6.30 -22.49 -11.11
CA THR A 159 5.48 -23.73 -11.19
C THR A 159 5.92 -24.82 -10.20
N SER A 160 6.82 -24.50 -9.27
CA SER A 160 7.40 -25.48 -8.37
C SER A 160 6.45 -25.84 -7.22
N LYS A 161 6.49 -27.11 -6.79
CA LYS A 161 5.68 -27.70 -5.70
C LYS A 161 5.90 -27.06 -4.32
N ALA A 162 6.72 -26.01 -4.20
CA ALA A 162 7.12 -25.41 -2.92
C ALA A 162 5.99 -24.60 -2.23
N GLY A 163 4.85 -24.40 -2.88
CA GLY A 163 3.70 -23.71 -2.30
C GLY A 163 3.88 -22.19 -2.24
N ALA A 164 2.78 -21.48 -2.02
CA ALA A 164 2.81 -20.03 -1.83
C ALA A 164 3.44 -19.68 -0.48
N VAL A 165 4.46 -18.83 -0.48
CA VAL A 165 5.12 -18.32 0.73
C VAL A 165 4.53 -16.95 1.06
N THR A 166 4.20 -16.73 2.33
CA THR A 166 3.77 -15.42 2.80
C THR A 166 5.00 -14.56 3.11
N VAL A 167 5.20 -13.50 2.35
CA VAL A 167 6.32 -12.58 2.49
C VAL A 167 5.83 -11.23 3.06
N PRO A 168 6.51 -10.67 4.08
CA PRO A 168 6.22 -9.33 4.56
C PRO A 168 6.63 -8.28 3.52
N ILE A 169 5.78 -7.27 3.33
CA ILE A 169 5.99 -6.15 2.41
C ILE A 169 6.13 -4.87 3.22
N PHE A 170 7.16 -4.10 2.91
CA PHE A 170 7.48 -2.80 3.50
C PHE A 170 7.28 -1.69 2.48
N ARG A 171 7.06 -0.47 2.95
CA ARG A 171 7.08 0.71 2.07
C ARG A 171 8.49 1.23 1.94
N THR A 172 8.80 1.67 0.73
CA THR A 172 10.08 2.32 0.43
C THR A 172 10.39 3.47 1.37
N ALA A 173 9.42 4.34 1.69
CA ALA A 173 9.60 5.46 2.60
C ALA A 173 9.94 5.04 4.03
N ASP A 174 9.34 3.96 4.54
CA ASP A 174 9.62 3.46 5.89
C ASP A 174 11.06 2.93 5.95
N ILE A 175 11.53 2.27 4.89
CA ILE A 175 12.91 1.81 4.78
C ILE A 175 13.89 3.00 4.69
N ASP A 176 13.60 3.99 3.85
CA ASP A 176 14.45 5.17 3.68
C ASP A 176 14.55 6.04 4.94
N ALA A 177 13.51 6.01 5.78
CA ALA A 177 13.48 6.76 7.03
C ALA A 177 14.32 6.12 8.14
N LEU A 178 14.66 4.83 8.05
CA LEU A 178 15.35 4.09 9.12
C LEU A 178 16.65 4.76 9.57
N PRO A 179 17.56 5.22 8.67
CA PRO A 179 18.77 5.90 9.12
C PRO A 179 18.52 7.20 9.87
N GLY A 180 17.48 7.95 9.51
CA GLY A 180 17.09 9.17 10.21
C GLY A 180 16.36 8.91 11.53
N ALA A 181 15.62 7.80 11.62
CA ALA A 181 14.90 7.39 12.82
C ALA A 181 15.82 6.80 13.90
N HIS A 182 16.97 6.23 13.49
CA HIS A 182 17.97 5.63 14.37
C HIS A 182 19.35 6.29 14.19
N PRO A 183 19.49 7.58 14.56
CA PRO A 183 20.76 8.30 14.46
C PRO A 183 21.83 7.78 15.42
N GLU A 184 21.44 7.03 16.45
CA GLU A 184 22.35 6.38 17.40
C GLU A 184 23.19 5.25 16.79
N ILE A 185 22.82 4.79 15.60
CA ILE A 185 23.50 3.68 14.91
C ILE A 185 24.52 4.22 13.92
N ASP A 186 25.73 3.66 13.95
CA ASP A 186 26.71 3.88 12.89
C ASP A 186 26.31 3.08 11.63
N TRP A 187 25.53 3.71 10.77
CA TRP A 187 25.06 3.13 9.51
C TRP A 187 26.20 2.82 8.54
N GLN A 188 27.28 3.60 8.55
CA GLN A 188 28.44 3.34 7.71
C GLN A 188 29.15 2.05 8.16
N GLN A 189 29.30 1.87 9.47
CA GLN A 189 29.81 0.62 10.03
C GLN A 189 28.90 -0.56 9.66
N LEU A 190 27.58 -0.39 9.76
CA LEU A 190 26.62 -1.45 9.46
C LEU A 190 26.69 -1.89 7.98
N VAL A 191 26.81 -0.94 7.05
CA VAL A 191 27.01 -1.21 5.61
C VAL A 191 28.35 -1.91 5.35
N ALA A 192 29.40 -1.57 6.12
CA ALA A 192 30.74 -2.13 5.94
C ALA A 192 30.92 -3.56 6.49
N VAL A 193 29.95 -4.10 7.24
CA VAL A 193 30.08 -5.42 7.89
C VAL A 193 30.21 -6.53 6.84
N ARG A 194 31.28 -7.31 6.93
CA ARG A 194 31.58 -8.39 5.97
C ARG A 194 30.91 -9.71 6.37
N LYS A 195 30.83 -10.64 5.42
CA LYS A 195 30.39 -12.03 5.69
C LYS A 195 31.27 -12.65 6.80
N GLY A 196 30.63 -13.32 7.76
CA GLY A 196 31.31 -13.96 8.90
C GLY A 196 31.55 -13.03 10.10
N GLN A 197 31.39 -11.71 9.94
CA GLN A 197 31.43 -10.77 11.06
C GLN A 197 30.06 -10.68 11.74
N ARG A 198 30.06 -10.60 13.07
CA ARG A 198 28.86 -10.43 13.87
C ARG A 198 28.23 -9.05 13.58
N SER A 199 26.90 -9.02 13.47
CA SER A 199 26.15 -7.77 13.33
C SER A 199 26.30 -6.92 14.59
N PRO A 200 26.57 -5.60 14.47
CA PRO A 200 26.45 -4.66 15.58
C PRO A 200 25.05 -4.68 16.23
N LEU A 201 24.01 -4.90 15.43
CA LEU A 201 22.62 -4.97 15.90
C LEU A 201 22.32 -6.22 16.73
N ALA A 202 23.17 -7.25 16.67
CA ALA A 202 22.96 -8.48 17.45
C ALA A 202 23.12 -8.24 18.96
N ALA A 203 23.93 -7.26 19.38
CA ALA A 203 24.06 -6.90 20.79
C ALA A 203 22.79 -6.20 21.28
N LEU A 204 22.31 -5.21 20.52
CA LEU A 204 21.08 -4.47 20.80
C LEU A 204 19.86 -5.40 20.84
N ALA A 205 19.75 -6.33 19.89
CA ALA A 205 18.65 -7.28 19.86
C ALA A 205 18.65 -8.22 21.08
N ARG A 206 19.82 -8.58 21.59
CA ARG A 206 19.95 -9.36 22.81
C ARG A 206 19.52 -8.55 24.03
N GLU A 207 20.00 -7.30 24.15
CA GLU A 207 19.65 -6.42 25.27
C GLU A 207 18.14 -6.13 25.30
N ALA A 208 17.53 -5.87 24.14
CA ALA A 208 16.10 -5.68 24.03
C ALA A 208 15.30 -6.93 24.44
N ALA A 209 15.80 -8.13 24.12
CA ALA A 209 15.17 -9.38 24.52
C ALA A 209 15.31 -9.69 26.02
N GLU A 210 16.42 -9.27 26.64
CA GLU A 210 16.64 -9.41 28.09
C GLU A 210 15.81 -8.42 28.93
N ALA A 211 15.40 -7.30 28.33
CA ALA A 211 14.59 -6.27 28.97
C ALA A 211 13.07 -6.45 28.82
N ALA A 212 12.63 -7.42 28.00
CA ALA A 212 11.22 -7.71 27.69
C ALA A 212 10.65 -8.83 28.57
#